data_AF-A0A0S7Y6E0-F1
#
_entry.id   AF-A0A0S7Y6E0-F1
#
_cell.length_a   1.000
_cell.length_b   1.000
_cell.length_c   1.000
_cell.angle_alpha   90.00
_cell.angle_beta   90.00
_cell.angle_gamma   90.00
#
_symmetry.space_group_name_H-M   'P 1'
#
loop_
_entity.id
_entity.type
_entity.pdbx_description
1 polymer ?
#
loop_
_entity_poly.entity_id
_entity_poly.type
_entity_poly.pdbx_seq_one_letter_code
_entity_poly.pdbx_strand_id
1 'polypeptide(L)'
;WYTFQHPDGSAPGKIPGSKKFYKNYGKQRIEVVAKQNEKGEWVILSCWSKLIGDGKPMFSRQEPLLARVIKKGLNKIDKLVRKKKKQS
;
A
#
# COMPACT_ATOMS: atom_id res chain seq x y z
N TRP A 1 1.77 8.72 9.40
CA TRP A 1 2.45 9.54 10.42
C TRP A 1 3.93 9.16 10.59
N TYR A 2 4.26 7.88 10.83
CA TYR A 2 5.65 7.41 11.02
C TYR A 2 6.65 7.85 9.92
N THR A 3 6.27 7.75 8.63
CA THR A 3 7.11 8.21 7.50
C THR A 3 7.52 9.69 7.60
N PHE A 4 6.67 10.54 8.16
CA PHE A 4 6.95 11.96 8.31
C PHE A 4 7.87 12.23 9.52
N GLN A 5 7.71 11.48 10.61
CA GLN A 5 8.54 11.62 11.82
C GLN A 5 9.95 11.03 11.66
N HIS A 6 10.05 9.89 10.95
CA HIS A 6 11.31 9.16 10.78
C HIS A 6 11.57 8.83 9.29
N PRO A 7 11.69 9.85 8.43
CA PRO A 7 11.95 9.65 7.01
C PRO A 7 13.34 9.06 6.80
N ASP A 8 13.50 8.25 5.75
CA ASP A 8 14.84 7.85 5.30
C ASP A 8 15.52 9.01 4.55
N GLY A 9 14.72 9.92 4.00
CA GLY A 9 15.22 11.13 3.37
C GLY A 9 14.12 12.10 2.99
N SER A 10 14.53 13.25 2.47
CA SER A 10 13.62 14.28 1.99
C SER A 10 14.07 14.85 0.65
N ALA A 11 13.13 15.46 -0.07
CA ALA A 11 13.35 16.15 -1.33
C ALA A 11 12.45 17.40 -1.42
N PRO A 12 12.80 18.41 -2.22
CA PRO A 12 11.89 19.51 -2.52
C PRO A 12 10.56 19.00 -3.11
N GLY A 13 9.45 19.55 -2.63
CA GLY A 13 8.14 19.30 -3.23
C GLY A 13 7.90 20.19 -4.46
N LYS A 14 6.85 19.89 -5.23
CA LYS A 14 6.49 20.69 -6.41
C LYS A 14 5.92 22.06 -6.05
N ILE A 15 5.29 22.18 -4.88
CA ILE A 15 4.68 23.42 -4.41
C ILE A 15 5.78 24.24 -3.69
N PRO A 16 5.90 25.55 -3.95
CA PRO A 16 6.86 26.40 -3.24
C PRO A 16 6.74 26.30 -1.71
N GLY A 17 7.87 26.03 -1.05
CA GLY A 17 7.96 25.84 0.39
C GLY A 17 7.51 24.46 0.90
N SER A 18 7.08 23.55 0.02
CA SER A 18 6.77 22.17 0.40
C SER A 18 8.00 21.28 0.37
N LYS A 19 8.04 20.30 1.28
CA LYS A 19 9.02 19.22 1.33
C LYS A 19 8.31 17.89 1.18
N LYS A 20 8.96 16.97 0.48
CA LYS A 20 8.58 15.57 0.36
C LYS A 20 9.46 14.75 1.28
N PHE A 21 8.84 14.03 2.21
CA PHE A 21 9.48 13.09 3.10
C PHE A 21 9.18 11.68 2.62
N TYR A 22 10.17 10.82 2.53
CA TYR A 22 9.97 9.45 2.06
C TYR A 22 10.56 8.42 3.02
N LYS A 23 9.91 7.25 3.05
CA LYS A 23 10.41 6.07 3.74
C LYS A 23 10.20 4.83 2.88
N ASN A 24 11.24 4.03 2.75
CA ASN A 24 11.27 2.81 1.96
C ASN A 24 10.94 1.63 2.88
N TYR A 25 10.00 0.81 2.43
CA TYR A 25 9.59 -0.45 3.03
C TYR A 25 9.76 -1.54 1.97
N GLY A 26 10.94 -2.15 1.91
CA GLY A 26 11.29 -3.14 0.89
C GLY A 26 10.99 -2.63 -0.53
N LYS A 27 10.02 -3.25 -1.21
CA LYS A 27 9.56 -2.90 -2.57
C LYS A 27 8.45 -1.85 -2.63
N GLN A 28 8.25 -1.08 -1.56
CA GLN A 28 7.22 -0.06 -1.48
C GLN A 28 7.78 1.19 -0.82
N ARG A 29 7.55 2.37 -1.39
CA ARG A 29 7.91 3.65 -0.79
C ARG A 29 6.66 4.43 -0.46
N ILE A 30 6.62 4.95 0.76
CA ILE A 30 5.62 5.92 1.18
C ILE A 30 6.25 7.31 1.08
N GLU A 31 5.56 8.24 0.44
CA GLU A 31 5.96 9.65 0.34
C GLU A 31 4.88 10.53 0.95
N VAL A 32 5.29 11.51 1.75
CA VAL A 32 4.43 12.51 2.40
C VAL A 32 4.88 13.88 1.93
N VAL A 33 3.99 14.67 1.34
CA VAL A 33 4.26 16.07 1.01
C VAL A 33 3.66 16.94 2.11
N ALA A 34 4.48 17.78 2.70
CA ALA A 34 4.08 18.70 3.75
C ALA A 34 4.71 20.08 3.55
N LYS A 35 4.06 21.12 4.06
CA LYS A 35 4.54 22.50 4.06
C LYS A 35 4.27 23.13 5.43
N GLN A 36 5.17 23.98 5.90
CA GLN A 36 4.91 24.79 7.10
C GLN A 36 4.02 25.98 6.74
N ASN A 37 3.00 26.24 7.55
CA ASN A 37 2.20 27.45 7.46
C ASN A 37 2.94 28.65 8.09
N GLU A 38 2.30 29.82 8.08
CA GLU A 38 2.85 31.06 8.64
C GLU A 38 3.11 30.99 10.16
N LYS A 39 2.42 30.08 10.87
CA LYS A 39 2.60 29.81 12.31
C LYS A 39 3.70 28.77 12.58
N GLY A 40 4.38 28.27 11.55
CA GLY A 40 5.40 27.23 11.66
C GLY A 40 4.86 25.81 11.81
N GLU A 41 3.54 25.61 11.73
CA GLU A 41 2.88 24.31 11.87
C GLU A 41 2.98 23.53 10.57
N TRP A 42 3.25 22.22 10.66
CA TRP A 42 3.32 21.36 9.50
C TRP A 42 1.93 20.95 9.02
N VAL A 43 1.60 21.31 7.77
CA VAL A 43 0.39 20.86 7.09
C VAL A 43 0.75 19.76 6.10
N ILE A 44 0.18 18.57 6.29
CA ILE A 44 0.31 17.46 5.34
C ILE A 44 -0.64 17.75 4.17
N LEU A 45 -0.07 17.95 2.99
CA LEU A 45 -0.82 18.24 1.77
C LEU A 45 -1.30 16.96 1.09
N SER A 46 -0.47 15.90 1.12
CA SER A 46 -0.79 14.61 0.51
C SER A 46 0.14 13.52 1.02
N CYS A 47 -0.34 12.27 0.93
CA CYS A 47 0.44 11.07 1.21
C CYS A 47 0.13 10.04 0.13
N TRP A 48 1.16 9.42 -0.45
CA TRP A 48 0.97 8.36 -1.42
C TRP A 48 1.99 7.24 -1.24
N SER A 49 1.65 6.10 -1.84
CA SER A 49 2.51 4.92 -1.89
C SER A 49 2.87 4.64 -3.34
N LYS A 50 4.17 4.41 -3.60
CA LYS A 50 4.67 3.94 -4.89
C LYS A 50 5.30 2.57 -4.72
N LEU A 51 4.94 1.63 -5.59
CA LEU A 51 5.63 0.34 -5.66
C LEU A 51 6.96 0.52 -6.38
N ILE A 52 8.01 -0.04 -5.79
CA ILE A 52 9.39 -0.04 -6.29
C ILE A 52 9.73 -1.49 -6.63
N GLY A 53 9.60 -1.86 -7.90
CA GLY A 53 9.94 -3.20 -8.39
C GLY A 53 8.76 -3.92 -9.04
N ASP A 54 8.52 -5.17 -8.63
CA ASP A 54 7.60 -6.15 -9.25
C ASP A 54 6.10 -5.84 -9.13
N GLY A 55 5.73 -4.62 -8.71
CA GLY A 55 4.35 -4.17 -8.62
C GLY A 55 3.52 -4.87 -7.53
N LYS A 56 4.16 -5.57 -6.58
CA LYS A 56 3.46 -6.19 -5.45
C LYS A 56 3.54 -5.31 -4.20
N PRO A 57 2.40 -4.94 -3.57
CA PRO A 57 2.43 -4.20 -2.31
C PRO A 57 2.99 -5.06 -1.19
N MET A 58 3.82 -4.47 -0.32
CA MET A 58 4.31 -5.14 0.89
C MET A 58 3.15 -5.41 1.85
N PHE A 59 2.23 -4.45 1.97
CA PHE A 59 1.02 -4.63 2.75
C PHE A 59 -0.03 -5.33 1.89
N SER A 60 -0.29 -6.60 2.20
CA SER A 60 -1.42 -7.31 1.59
C SER A 60 -2.72 -6.62 1.98
N ARG A 61 -3.58 -6.36 0.99
CA ARG A 61 -4.96 -5.93 1.26
C ARG A 61 -5.64 -7.08 1.98
N GLN A 62 -6.14 -6.87 3.19
CA GLN A 62 -6.94 -7.88 3.85
C GLN A 62 -8.16 -8.17 2.99
N GLU A 63 -8.32 -9.42 2.55
CA GLU A 63 -9.52 -9.86 1.84
C GLU A 63 -10.70 -9.77 2.83
N PRO A 64 -11.85 -9.20 2.43
CA PRO A 64 -13.03 -9.21 3.27
C PRO A 64 -13.43 -10.66 3.59
N LEU A 65 -13.98 -10.89 4.79
CA LEU A 65 -14.33 -12.23 5.25
C LEU A 65 -15.23 -12.98 4.26
N LEU A 66 -16.19 -12.27 3.65
CA LEU A 66 -17.08 -12.82 2.63
C LEU A 66 -16.32 -13.36 1.42
N ALA A 67 -15.31 -12.62 0.94
CA ALA A 67 -14.47 -13.08 -0.18
C ALA A 67 -13.69 -14.35 0.19
N ARG A 68 -13.20 -14.46 1.43
CA ARG A 68 -12.51 -15.67 1.92
C ARG A 68 -13.45 -16.88 1.95
N VAL A 69 -14.71 -16.67 2.35
CA VAL A 69 -15.74 -17.73 2.39
C VAL A 69 -16.12 -18.18 0.97
N ILE A 70 -16.41 -17.24 0.07
CA ILE A 70 -16.73 -17.53 -1.34
C ILE A 70 -15.58 -18.29 -2.00
N LYS A 71 -14.33 -17.85 -1.81
CA LYS A 71 -13.14 -18.49 -2.35
C LYS A 71 -12.97 -19.92 -1.83
N LYS A 72 -13.22 -20.17 -0.54
CA LYS A 72 -13.22 -21.53 0.01
C LYS A 72 -14.32 -22.41 -0.61
N GLY A 73 -15.51 -21.85 -0.82
CA GLY A 73 -16.63 -22.53 -1.47
C GLY A 73 -16.30 -22.96 -2.91
N LEU A 74 -15.84 -22.01 -3.73
CA LEU A 74 -15.43 -22.26 -5.12
C LEU A 74 -14.31 -23.31 -5.21
N ASN A 75 -13.29 -23.21 -4.35
CA ASN A 75 -12.19 -24.18 -4.32
C ASN A 75 -12.66 -25.59 -3.96
N LYS A 76 -13.68 -25.71 -3.10
CA LYS A 76 -14.27 -27.01 -2.74
C LYS A 76 -15.05 -27.60 -3.91
N ILE A 77 -15.82 -26.78 -4.62
CA ILE A 77 -16.56 -27.18 -5.83
C ILE A 77 -15.59 -27.63 -6.93
N ASP A 78 -14.55 -26.85 -7.23
CA ASP A 78 -13.55 -27.21 -8.26
C ASP A 78 -12.86 -28.55 -7.93
N LYS A 79 -12.47 -28.77 -6.67
CA LYS A 79 -11.92 -30.08 -6.23
C LYS A 79 -12.89 -31.24 -6.47
N LEU A 80 -14.18 -31.05 -6.21
CA LEU A 80 -15.20 -32.09 -6.43
C LEU A 80 -15.40 -32.38 -7.92
N VAL A 81 -15.44 -31.33 -8.75
CA VAL A 81 -15.55 -31.46 -10.22
C VAL A 81 -14.34 -32.19 -10.79
N ARG A 82 -13.12 -31.80 -10.39
CA ARG A 82 -11.87 -32.48 -10.81
C ARG A 82 -11.81 -33.94 -10.36
N LYS A 83 -12.33 -34.25 -9.16
CA LYS A 83 -12.39 -35.63 -8.65
C LYS A 83 -13.35 -36.50 -9.48
N LYS A 84 -14.53 -35.99 -9.82
CA LYS A 84 -15.48 -36.70 -10.70
C LYS A 84 -14.92 -36.93 -12.11
N LYS A 85 -14.23 -35.94 -12.69
CA LYS A 85 -13.64 -36.05 -14.04
C LYS A 85 -12.47 -37.03 -14.13
N LYS A 86 -11.85 -37.42 -13.01
CA LYS A 86 -10.81 -38.46 -12.94
C LYS A 86 -11.37 -39.88 -12.76
N GLN A 87 -12.66 -40.03 -12.45
CA GLN A 87 -13.33 -41.31 -12.21
C GLN A 87 -14.26 -41.73 -13.37
N SER A 88 -14.37 -40.89 -14.41
CA SER A 88 -15.03 -41.16 -15.68
C SER A 88 -14.00 -41.22 -16.79
#